data_AF-A0A1Y1KYS1-F1
#
_entry.id   AF-A0A1Y1KYS1-F1
#
_cell.length_a   1.000
_cell.length_b   1.000
_cell.length_c   1.000
_cell.angle_alpha   90.00
_cell.angle_beta   90.00
_cell.angle_gamma   90.00
#
_symmetry.space_group_name_H-M   'P 1'
#
loop_
_entity.id
_entity.type
_entity.pdbx_description
1 polymer ?
#
loop_
_entity_poly.entity_id
_entity_poly.type
_entity_poly.pdbx_seq_one_letter_code
_entity_poly.pdbx_strand_id
1 'polypeptide(L)'
;LQENVRIRRAGFAYRQSFDKFVERFFLLSPATSYAGEYTWQGSTEEAVKQILKDTSIPKEEWQLGVTKAFIKSPETLFALEHMRDRYWHNMATRIQRMWRAYLAYRAESATRIQRMWRKKRTGAEYLQLRDHGHKLLQGRKERRRMSLLGSRRFLGDYLGVNAAAGPGAQIRNAANIGSNERVMFSCRGEILEAKFGRSSK
;
A
#
# COMPACT_ATOMS: atom_id res chain seq x y z
N LEU A 1 8.66 56.91 -5.14
CA LEU A 1 8.40 55.46 -4.96
C LEU A 1 7.19 55.17 -4.04
N GLN A 2 6.98 55.93 -2.95
CA GLN A 2 5.81 55.76 -2.07
C GLN A 2 4.45 55.97 -2.76
N GLU A 3 4.36 56.93 -3.67
CA GLU A 3 3.12 57.27 -4.40
C GLU A 3 2.67 56.17 -5.38
N ASN A 4 3.62 55.51 -6.06
CA ASN A 4 3.34 54.37 -6.93
C ASN A 4 2.86 53.13 -6.15
N VAL A 5 3.35 52.93 -4.91
CA VAL A 5 2.85 51.88 -4.02
C VAL A 5 1.45 52.23 -3.50
N ARG A 6 1.20 53.52 -3.23
CA ARG A 6 -0.10 54.03 -2.77
C ARG A 6 -1.18 53.99 -3.85
N ILE A 7 -0.84 54.30 -5.10
CA ILE A 7 -1.74 54.17 -6.28
C ILE A 7 -2.06 52.69 -6.55
N ARG A 8 -1.11 51.76 -6.38
CA ARG A 8 -1.39 50.31 -6.43
C ARG A 8 -2.26 49.81 -5.27
N ARG A 9 -2.25 50.50 -4.12
CA ARG A 9 -3.14 50.20 -2.98
C ARG A 9 -4.56 50.77 -3.12
N ALA A 10 -4.73 51.83 -3.89
CA ALA A 10 -6.05 52.47 -4.13
C ALA A 10 -6.75 51.97 -5.41
N GLY A 11 -6.01 51.41 -6.37
CA GLY A 11 -6.53 50.86 -7.62
C GLY A 11 -6.50 49.33 -7.69
N PHE A 12 -7.05 48.78 -8.77
CA PHE A 12 -7.00 47.32 -9.02
C PHE A 12 -5.62 46.86 -9.50
N ALA A 13 -5.02 45.88 -8.81
CA ALA A 13 -3.75 45.25 -9.19
C ALA A 13 -3.87 44.40 -10.47
N TYR A 14 -5.06 43.85 -10.75
CA TYR A 14 -5.31 43.00 -11.90
C TYR A 14 -6.56 43.43 -12.67
N ARG A 15 -6.50 43.41 -14.00
CA ARG A 15 -7.59 43.79 -14.91
C ARG A 15 -7.52 42.95 -16.18
N GLN A 16 -8.50 42.10 -16.43
CA GLN A 16 -8.55 41.29 -17.65
C GLN A 16 -9.98 41.13 -18.18
N SER A 17 -10.12 40.82 -19.48
CA SER A 17 -11.42 40.45 -20.03
C SER A 17 -11.96 39.19 -19.36
N PHE A 18 -13.28 39.04 -19.33
CA PHE A 18 -13.91 37.86 -18.74
C PHE A 18 -13.42 36.57 -19.40
N ASP A 19 -13.28 36.54 -20.72
CA ASP A 19 -12.79 35.35 -21.44
C ASP A 19 -11.39 34.94 -20.99
N LYS A 20 -10.47 35.91 -20.87
CA LYS A 20 -9.09 35.62 -20.42
C LYS A 20 -9.03 35.21 -18.96
N PHE A 21 -9.91 35.75 -18.12
CA PHE A 21 -10.03 35.32 -16.72
C PHE A 21 -10.52 33.87 -16.64
N VAL A 22 -11.59 33.54 -17.36
CA VAL A 22 -12.18 32.20 -17.35
C VAL A 22 -11.21 31.19 -17.93
N GLU A 23 -10.61 31.45 -19.09
CA GLU A 23 -9.59 30.58 -19.71
C GLU A 23 -8.46 30.22 -18.72
N ARG A 24 -8.11 31.14 -17.83
CA ARG A 24 -7.06 30.93 -16.83
C ARG A 24 -7.54 30.19 -15.58
N PHE A 25 -8.74 30.51 -15.09
CA PHE A 25 -9.20 30.12 -13.75
C PHE A 25 -10.44 29.21 -13.74
N PHE A 26 -10.95 28.77 -14.89
CA PHE A 26 -12.14 27.90 -14.95
C PHE A 26 -12.02 26.62 -14.11
N LEU A 27 -10.78 26.12 -13.97
CA LEU A 27 -10.41 24.93 -13.20
C LEU A 27 -10.70 25.05 -11.70
N LEU A 28 -10.85 26.28 -11.19
CA LEU A 28 -11.01 26.54 -9.76
C LEU A 28 -12.43 26.31 -9.26
N SER A 29 -13.42 26.35 -10.15
CA SER A 29 -14.81 26.05 -9.80
C SER A 29 -15.24 24.69 -10.36
N PRO A 30 -15.84 23.82 -9.52
CA PRO A 30 -16.45 22.58 -9.97
C PRO A 30 -17.66 22.79 -10.90
N ALA A 31 -18.26 23.97 -10.88
CA ALA A 31 -19.40 24.28 -11.75
C ALA A 31 -18.95 24.69 -13.16
N THR A 32 -17.80 25.36 -13.28
CA THR A 32 -17.25 25.78 -14.58
C THR A 32 -16.30 24.75 -15.21
N SER A 33 -15.79 23.79 -14.43
CA SER A 33 -14.88 22.77 -14.94
C SER A 33 -15.22 21.36 -14.48
N TYR A 34 -15.02 20.41 -15.39
CA TYR A 34 -15.06 18.98 -15.09
C TYR A 34 -13.86 18.29 -15.73
N ALA A 35 -13.13 17.49 -14.94
CA ALA A 35 -11.97 16.72 -15.41
C ALA A 35 -10.89 17.52 -16.17
N GLY A 36 -10.76 18.83 -15.92
CA GLY A 36 -9.80 19.70 -16.60
C GLY A 36 -10.34 20.37 -17.87
N GLU A 37 -11.59 20.11 -18.24
CA GLU A 37 -12.27 20.72 -19.37
C GLU A 37 -13.23 21.83 -18.92
N TYR A 38 -13.42 22.84 -19.76
CA TYR A 38 -14.37 23.92 -19.53
C TYR A 38 -15.77 23.49 -19.97
N THR A 39 -16.71 23.44 -19.02
CA THR A 39 -18.06 22.88 -19.25
C THR A 39 -19.19 23.88 -19.03
N TRP A 40 -18.87 25.15 -18.84
CA TRP A 40 -19.87 26.18 -18.57
C TRP A 40 -20.65 26.56 -19.84
N GLN A 41 -21.98 26.65 -19.71
CA GLN A 41 -22.90 26.93 -20.82
C GLN A 41 -23.51 28.34 -20.76
N GLY A 42 -23.32 29.06 -19.64
CA GLY A 42 -23.83 30.42 -19.46
C GLY A 42 -22.89 31.49 -20.00
N SER A 43 -23.15 32.74 -19.64
CA SER A 43 -22.29 33.86 -20.03
C SER A 43 -20.92 33.79 -19.35
N THR A 44 -19.89 34.35 -19.99
CA THR A 44 -18.54 34.41 -19.40
C THR A 44 -18.50 35.27 -18.14
N GLU A 45 -19.35 36.30 -18.03
CA GLU A 45 -19.49 37.10 -16.81
C GLU A 45 -19.98 36.25 -15.62
N GLU A 46 -21.01 35.42 -15.83
CA GLU A 46 -21.51 34.52 -14.80
C GLU A 46 -20.49 33.45 -14.42
N ALA A 47 -19.72 32.94 -15.38
CA ALA A 47 -18.60 32.03 -15.10
C ALA A 47 -17.58 32.67 -14.16
N VAL A 48 -17.17 33.93 -14.42
CA VAL A 48 -16.26 34.66 -13.52
C VAL A 48 -16.86 34.82 -12.13
N LYS A 49 -18.15 35.21 -12.03
CA LYS A 49 -18.86 35.31 -10.74
C LYS A 49 -18.83 33.98 -9.98
N GLN A 50 -19.09 32.88 -10.68
CA GLN A 50 -19.13 31.54 -10.09
C GLN A 50 -17.74 31.10 -9.61
N ILE A 51 -16.69 31.34 -10.39
CA ILE A 51 -15.30 31.05 -10.02
C ILE A 51 -14.90 31.84 -8.76
N LEU A 52 -15.19 33.14 -8.72
CA LEU A 52 -14.86 34.00 -7.57
C LEU A 52 -15.65 33.62 -6.31
N LYS A 53 -16.89 33.14 -6.48
CA LYS A 53 -17.71 32.63 -5.39
C LYS A 53 -17.15 31.32 -4.81
N ASP A 54 -16.79 30.36 -5.65
CA ASP A 54 -16.30 29.05 -5.22
C ASP A 54 -14.88 29.11 -4.62
N THR A 55 -14.07 30.09 -5.05
CA THR A 55 -12.74 30.35 -4.49
C THR A 55 -12.77 31.06 -3.13
N SER A 56 -13.95 31.34 -2.57
CA SER A 56 -14.14 31.97 -1.26
C SER A 56 -13.42 33.32 -1.11
N ILE A 57 -13.27 34.06 -2.21
CA ILE A 57 -12.64 35.39 -2.18
C ILE A 57 -13.69 36.41 -1.72
N PRO A 58 -13.36 37.27 -0.73
CA PRO A 58 -14.25 38.33 -0.27
C PRO A 58 -14.71 39.22 -1.43
N LYS A 59 -15.98 39.62 -1.41
CA LYS A 59 -16.57 40.44 -2.49
C LYS A 59 -15.93 41.84 -2.57
N GLU A 60 -15.31 42.28 -1.49
CA GLU A 60 -14.61 43.56 -1.37
C GLU A 60 -13.30 43.58 -2.17
N GLU A 61 -12.70 42.41 -2.43
CA GLU A 61 -11.42 42.25 -3.12
C GLU A 61 -11.55 42.23 -4.64
N TRP A 62 -12.76 42.10 -5.18
CA TRP A 62 -12.97 42.06 -6.62
C TRP A 62 -14.15 42.92 -7.06
N GLN A 63 -14.12 43.34 -8.32
CA GLN A 63 -15.21 44.05 -8.96
C GLN A 63 -15.34 43.58 -10.41
N LEU A 64 -16.57 43.48 -10.90
CA LEU A 64 -16.85 43.23 -12.31
C LEU A 64 -17.23 44.54 -12.97
N GLY A 65 -16.54 44.89 -14.05
CA GLY A 65 -16.97 45.95 -14.96
C GLY A 65 -17.93 45.39 -16.01
N VAL A 66 -18.08 46.11 -17.12
CA VAL A 66 -18.96 45.68 -18.23
C VAL A 66 -18.36 44.50 -19.01
N THR A 67 -17.04 44.49 -19.20
CA THR A 67 -16.35 43.48 -20.03
C THR A 67 -15.13 42.84 -19.36
N LYS A 68 -14.76 43.33 -18.17
CA LYS A 68 -13.51 43.00 -17.50
C LYS A 68 -13.71 42.68 -16.03
N ALA A 69 -12.93 41.73 -15.53
CA ALA A 69 -12.79 41.42 -14.12
C ALA A 69 -11.63 42.20 -13.52
N PHE A 70 -11.84 42.74 -12.31
CA PHE A 70 -10.89 43.55 -11.59
C PHE A 70 -10.62 42.93 -10.21
N ILE A 71 -9.35 42.79 -9.82
CA ILE A 71 -8.95 42.35 -8.47
C ILE A 71 -8.15 43.47 -7.83
N LYS A 72 -8.50 43.82 -6.58
CA LYS A 72 -7.88 44.89 -5.81
C LYS A 72 -6.47 44.53 -5.39
N SER A 73 -6.32 43.55 -4.51
CA SER A 73 -5.01 43.21 -3.95
C SER A 73 -4.23 42.24 -4.85
N PRO A 74 -2.89 42.39 -4.94
CA PRO A 74 -2.04 41.41 -5.60
C PRO A 74 -2.01 40.08 -4.84
N GLU A 75 -2.23 40.10 -3.53
CA GLU A 75 -2.27 38.90 -2.67
C GLU A 75 -3.40 37.97 -3.07
N THR A 76 -4.60 38.51 -3.33
CA THR A 76 -5.74 37.72 -3.84
C THR A 76 -5.44 37.12 -5.21
N LEU A 77 -4.76 37.85 -6.11
CA LEU A 77 -4.36 37.30 -7.40
C LEU A 77 -3.36 36.14 -7.23
N PHE A 78 -2.34 36.28 -6.39
CA PHE A 78 -1.39 35.21 -6.11
C PHE A 78 -2.07 34.00 -5.47
N ALA A 79 -3.07 34.22 -4.60
CA ALA A 79 -3.87 33.13 -4.05
C ALA A 79 -4.62 32.35 -5.13
N LEU A 80 -5.23 33.03 -6.12
CA LEU A 80 -5.89 32.39 -7.26
C LEU A 80 -4.92 31.53 -8.09
N GLU A 81 -3.74 32.06 -8.41
CA GLU A 81 -2.70 31.30 -9.11
C GLU A 81 -2.26 30.08 -8.29
N HIS A 82 -2.03 30.25 -6.99
CA HIS A 82 -1.62 29.15 -6.13
C HIS A 82 -2.68 28.04 -6.03
N MET A 83 -3.96 28.40 -5.96
CA MET A 83 -5.06 27.43 -5.99
C MET A 83 -5.08 26.65 -7.31
N ARG A 84 -4.80 27.32 -8.42
CA ARG A 84 -4.76 26.71 -9.76
C ARG A 84 -3.58 25.74 -9.87
N ASP A 85 -2.40 26.11 -9.39
CA ASP A 85 -1.24 25.22 -9.37
C ASP A 85 -1.48 23.99 -8.50
N ARG A 86 -2.10 24.19 -7.32
CA ARG A 86 -2.48 23.07 -6.44
C ARG A 86 -3.45 22.10 -7.11
N TYR A 87 -4.37 22.56 -7.94
CA TYR A 87 -5.27 21.67 -8.68
C TYR A 87 -4.49 20.65 -9.51
N TRP A 88 -3.52 21.11 -10.31
CA TRP A 88 -2.69 20.24 -11.15
C TRP A 88 -1.80 19.32 -10.32
N HIS A 89 -1.19 19.84 -9.25
CA HIS A 89 -0.42 19.00 -8.32
C HIS A 89 -1.27 17.90 -7.68
N ASN A 90 -2.52 18.19 -7.32
CA ASN A 90 -3.45 17.21 -6.77
C ASN A 90 -3.81 16.15 -7.82
N MET A 91 -4.06 16.53 -9.07
CA MET A 91 -4.33 15.58 -10.16
C MET A 91 -3.13 14.67 -10.43
N ALA A 92 -1.93 15.23 -10.52
CA ALA A 92 -0.70 14.44 -10.66
C ALA A 92 -0.54 13.46 -9.49
N THR A 93 -0.77 13.91 -8.26
CA THR A 93 -0.69 13.07 -7.06
C THR A 93 -1.70 11.92 -7.09
N ARG A 94 -2.93 12.15 -7.57
CA ARG A 94 -3.94 11.10 -7.74
C ARG A 94 -3.47 10.02 -8.72
N ILE A 95 -2.95 10.42 -9.87
CA ILE A 95 -2.43 9.49 -10.89
C ILE A 95 -1.25 8.69 -10.31
N GLN A 96 -0.28 9.37 -9.71
CA GLN A 96 0.89 8.72 -9.11
C GLN A 96 0.49 7.74 -8.00
N ARG A 97 -0.50 8.07 -7.17
CA ARG A 97 -1.00 7.18 -6.10
C ARG A 97 -1.57 5.89 -6.69
N MET A 98 -2.41 5.99 -7.72
CA MET A 98 -3.00 4.82 -8.37
C MET A 98 -1.93 3.94 -9.04
N TRP A 99 -0.95 4.56 -9.68
CA TRP A 99 0.18 3.83 -10.28
C TRP A 99 1.00 3.04 -9.24
N ARG A 100 1.35 3.68 -8.11
CA ARG A 100 2.09 3.02 -7.02
C ARG A 100 1.28 1.86 -6.43
N ALA A 101 -0.03 2.04 -6.25
CA ALA A 101 -0.92 0.98 -5.77
C ALA A 101 -0.98 -0.21 -6.73
N TYR A 102 -1.07 0.05 -8.04
CA TYR A 102 -1.04 -0.99 -9.07
C TYR A 102 0.26 -1.81 -9.04
N LEU A 103 1.42 -1.14 -8.94
CA LEU A 103 2.71 -1.83 -8.84
C LEU A 103 2.81 -2.70 -7.59
N ALA A 104 2.34 -2.19 -6.44
CA ALA A 104 2.30 -2.96 -5.19
C ALA A 104 1.41 -4.20 -5.32
N TYR A 105 0.21 -4.05 -5.88
CA TYR A 105 -0.73 -5.15 -6.10
C TYR A 105 -0.16 -6.24 -7.03
N ARG A 106 0.54 -5.82 -8.09
CA ARG A 106 1.22 -6.75 -9.01
C ARG A 106 2.32 -7.55 -8.29
N ALA A 107 3.13 -6.89 -7.47
CA ALA A 107 4.19 -7.56 -6.69
C ALA A 107 3.62 -8.52 -5.63
N GLU A 108 2.55 -8.12 -4.94
CA GLU A 108 1.85 -8.96 -3.96
C GLU A 108 1.26 -10.22 -4.63
N SER A 109 0.60 -10.04 -5.77
CA SER A 109 0.00 -11.14 -6.54
C SER A 109 1.08 -12.16 -6.97
N ALA A 110 2.22 -11.69 -7.48
CA ALA A 110 3.35 -12.56 -7.81
C ALA A 110 3.88 -13.31 -6.58
N THR A 111 4.04 -12.62 -5.45
CA THR A 111 4.51 -13.22 -4.19
C THR A 111 3.54 -14.29 -3.68
N ARG A 112 2.23 -14.06 -3.79
CA ARG A 112 1.19 -15.01 -3.39
C ARG A 112 1.24 -16.30 -4.22
N ILE A 113 1.40 -16.17 -5.54
CA ILE A 113 1.55 -17.32 -6.45
C ILE A 113 2.84 -18.08 -6.13
N GLN A 114 3.97 -17.38 -6.00
CA GLN A 114 5.26 -17.99 -5.67
C GLN A 114 5.23 -18.73 -4.33
N ARG A 115 4.59 -18.15 -3.31
CA ARG A 115 4.42 -18.77 -1.98
C ARG A 115 3.62 -20.07 -2.07
N MET A 116 2.52 -20.07 -2.84
CA MET A 116 1.71 -21.28 -3.05
C MET A 116 2.54 -22.39 -3.71
N TRP A 117 3.26 -22.07 -4.79
CA TRP A 117 4.09 -23.04 -5.50
C TRP A 117 5.24 -23.60 -4.65
N ARG A 118 5.96 -22.75 -3.91
CA ARG A 118 7.02 -23.19 -2.98
C ARG A 118 6.45 -24.13 -1.90
N LYS A 119 5.27 -23.80 -1.35
CA LYS A 119 4.58 -24.66 -0.38
C LYS A 119 4.18 -26.00 -0.99
N LYS A 120 3.67 -26.02 -2.22
CA LYS A 120 3.29 -27.26 -2.92
C LYS A 120 4.52 -28.13 -3.19
N ARG A 121 5.60 -27.57 -3.74
CA ARG A 121 6.82 -28.32 -4.10
C ARG A 121 7.48 -28.98 -2.90
N THR A 122 7.79 -28.21 -1.86
CA THR A 122 8.49 -28.73 -0.66
C THR A 122 7.54 -29.44 0.31
N GLY A 123 6.23 -29.24 0.19
CA GLY A 123 5.23 -29.87 1.06
C GLY A 123 4.71 -31.21 0.55
N ALA A 124 4.79 -31.47 -0.76
CA ALA A 124 4.22 -32.67 -1.38
C ALA A 124 4.80 -33.97 -0.80
N GLU A 125 6.12 -34.07 -0.64
CA GLU A 125 6.77 -35.27 -0.07
C GLU A 125 6.28 -35.55 1.37
N TYR A 126 6.21 -34.52 2.20
CA TYR A 126 5.71 -34.67 3.57
C TYR A 126 4.21 -34.99 3.62
N LEU A 127 3.41 -34.51 2.67
CA LEU A 127 2.00 -34.87 2.53
C LEU A 127 1.84 -36.34 2.12
N GLN A 128 2.63 -36.82 1.16
CA GLN A 128 2.65 -38.22 0.76
C GLN A 128 3.07 -39.13 1.93
N LEU A 129 4.14 -38.77 2.65
CA LEU A 129 4.60 -39.51 3.83
C LEU A 129 3.53 -39.56 4.92
N ARG A 130 2.85 -38.43 5.16
CA ARG A 130 1.72 -38.35 6.09
C ARG A 130 0.61 -39.31 5.66
N ASP A 131 0.18 -39.25 4.40
CA ASP A 131 -0.96 -40.03 3.90
C ASP A 131 -0.65 -41.53 3.88
N HIS A 132 0.58 -41.90 3.55
CA HIS A 132 1.09 -43.27 3.71
C HIS A 132 0.97 -43.76 5.16
N GLY A 133 1.40 -42.94 6.13
CA GLY A 133 1.24 -43.26 7.55
C GLY A 133 -0.23 -43.45 7.98
N HIS A 134 -1.17 -42.70 7.42
CA HIS A 134 -2.60 -42.88 7.72
C HIS A 134 -3.15 -44.19 7.13
N LYS A 135 -2.72 -44.57 5.92
CA LYS A 135 -3.08 -45.85 5.29
C LYS A 135 -2.54 -47.04 6.10
N LEU A 136 -1.28 -46.98 6.53
CA LEU A 136 -0.64 -48.03 7.33
C LEU A 136 -1.40 -48.29 8.63
N LEU A 137 -1.89 -47.23 9.28
CA LEU A 137 -2.67 -47.31 10.50
C LEU A 137 -4.17 -47.63 10.26
N GLN A 138 -4.57 -47.98 9.04
CA GLN A 138 -5.97 -48.28 8.66
C GLN A 138 -6.96 -47.20 9.11
N GLY A 139 -6.54 -45.93 9.11
CA GLY A 139 -7.37 -44.81 9.60
C GLY A 139 -7.57 -44.74 11.12
N ARG A 140 -7.00 -45.66 11.91
CA ARG A 140 -7.11 -45.72 13.38
C ARG A 140 -6.13 -44.81 14.12
N LYS A 141 -5.72 -43.70 13.49
CA LYS A 141 -4.79 -42.76 14.12
C LYS A 141 -5.52 -41.95 15.19
N GLU A 142 -5.06 -42.03 16.44
CA GLU A 142 -5.56 -41.18 17.53
C GLU A 142 -5.51 -39.69 17.14
N ARG A 143 -6.66 -39.03 17.24
CA ARG A 143 -6.80 -37.62 16.86
C ARG A 143 -6.18 -36.73 17.93
N ARG A 144 -4.90 -36.35 17.77
CA ARG A 144 -4.40 -35.16 18.46
C ARG A 144 -5.13 -33.93 17.95
N ARG A 145 -5.65 -33.10 18.87
CA ARG A 145 -6.53 -31.92 18.67
C ARG A 145 -6.10 -30.92 17.57
N MET A 146 -4.84 -30.96 17.12
CA MET A 146 -4.28 -30.03 16.11
C MET A 146 -3.62 -30.72 14.90
N SER A 147 -3.71 -32.05 14.77
CA SER A 147 -3.09 -32.77 13.64
C SER A 147 -3.92 -32.78 12.36
N LEU A 148 -5.22 -32.49 12.43
CA LEU A 148 -6.15 -32.58 11.30
C LEU A 148 -6.52 -31.22 10.69
N LEU A 149 -6.48 -30.15 11.48
CA LEU A 149 -6.94 -28.80 11.08
C LEU A 149 -5.93 -28.02 10.21
N GLY A 150 -4.89 -28.67 9.68
CA GLY A 150 -3.83 -27.98 8.92
C GLY A 150 -3.03 -26.95 9.72
N SER A 151 -3.31 -26.79 11.02
CA SER A 151 -2.69 -25.83 11.92
C SER A 151 -1.26 -26.21 12.31
N ARG A 152 -0.92 -27.51 12.24
CA ARG A 152 0.45 -28.02 12.41
C ARG A 152 0.93 -28.71 11.15
N ARG A 153 2.02 -28.20 10.56
CA ARG A 153 2.67 -28.82 9.39
C ARG A 153 3.22 -30.20 9.77
N PHE A 154 2.91 -31.21 8.96
CA PHE A 154 3.55 -32.51 9.09
C PHE A 154 4.99 -32.41 8.59
N LEU A 155 5.95 -32.63 9.48
CA LEU A 155 7.39 -32.56 9.18
C LEU A 155 8.06 -33.94 9.13
N GLY A 156 7.42 -34.99 9.68
CA GLY A 156 8.04 -36.29 9.87
C GLY A 156 9.03 -36.27 11.02
N ASP A 157 10.20 -35.67 10.80
CA ASP A 157 11.28 -35.50 11.78
C ASP A 157 11.08 -34.22 12.59
N TYR A 158 10.36 -34.30 13.72
CA TYR A 158 10.08 -33.13 14.56
C TYR A 158 11.21 -32.78 15.53
N LEU A 159 12.12 -33.73 15.79
CA LEU A 159 13.29 -33.54 16.64
C LEU A 159 14.53 -33.07 15.86
N GLY A 160 14.47 -33.08 14.52
CA GLY A 160 15.58 -32.67 13.66
C GLY A 160 16.74 -33.66 13.67
N VAL A 161 16.47 -34.96 13.82
CA VAL A 161 17.47 -36.03 13.91
C VAL A 161 18.29 -36.18 12.63
N ASN A 162 17.73 -35.78 11.48
CA ASN A 162 18.46 -35.74 10.21
C ASN A 162 19.29 -34.45 10.01
N ALA A 163 19.19 -33.47 10.90
CA ALA A 163 19.99 -32.26 10.78
C ALA A 163 21.47 -32.56 11.08
N ALA A 164 22.37 -31.92 10.35
CA ALA A 164 23.81 -32.09 10.54
C ALA A 164 24.32 -31.48 11.87
N ALA A 165 23.56 -30.58 12.47
CA ALA A 165 23.91 -29.90 13.72
C ALA A 165 22.66 -29.61 14.57
N GLY A 166 22.88 -29.46 15.88
CA GLY A 166 21.84 -29.12 16.86
C GLY A 166 21.39 -30.30 17.72
N PRO A 167 20.35 -30.12 18.56
CA PRO A 167 19.89 -31.14 19.51
C PRO A 167 19.50 -32.47 18.85
N GLY A 168 18.94 -32.44 17.64
CA GLY A 168 18.59 -33.65 16.89
C GLY A 168 19.79 -34.49 16.47
N ALA A 169 20.91 -33.85 16.10
CA ALA A 169 22.15 -34.55 15.77
C ALA A 169 22.72 -35.29 17.00
N GLN A 170 22.60 -34.71 18.19
CA GLN A 170 23.00 -35.38 19.44
C GLN A 170 22.15 -36.62 19.71
N ILE A 171 20.82 -36.52 19.51
CA ILE A 171 19.90 -37.66 19.63
C ILE A 171 20.26 -38.76 18.64
N ARG A 172 20.62 -38.40 17.40
CA ARG A 172 21.04 -39.37 16.38
C ARG A 172 22.28 -40.17 16.83
N ASN A 173 23.28 -39.47 17.34
CA ASN A 173 24.52 -40.08 17.82
C ASN A 173 24.26 -40.96 19.04
N ALA A 174 23.49 -40.47 20.02
CA ALA A 174 23.13 -41.23 21.21
C ALA A 174 22.31 -42.49 20.90
N ALA A 175 21.48 -42.45 19.86
CA ALA A 175 20.70 -43.59 19.38
C ALA A 175 21.48 -44.53 18.44
N ASN A 176 22.77 -44.28 18.17
CA ASN A 176 23.62 -45.06 17.26
C ASN A 176 23.03 -45.24 15.85
N ILE A 177 22.30 -44.25 15.34
CA ILE A 177 21.70 -44.31 13.99
C ILE A 177 22.79 -44.03 12.95
N GLY A 178 23.03 -45.00 12.05
CA GLY A 178 24.09 -44.93 11.04
C GLY A 178 23.98 -43.70 10.13
N SER A 179 25.10 -43.22 9.58
CA SER A 179 25.11 -42.03 8.69
C SER A 179 24.26 -42.20 7.44
N ASN A 180 24.09 -43.44 6.98
CA ASN A 180 23.33 -43.77 5.77
C ASN A 180 21.84 -43.98 6.04
N GLU A 181 21.41 -44.02 7.31
CA GLU A 181 20.03 -44.25 7.68
C GLU A 181 19.27 -42.92 7.77
N ARG A 182 18.12 -42.82 7.09
CA ARG A 182 17.30 -41.60 7.13
C ARG A 182 16.14 -41.79 8.10
N VAL A 183 16.05 -40.93 9.10
CA VAL A 183 14.95 -40.96 10.07
C VAL A 183 13.69 -40.39 9.41
N MET A 184 12.71 -41.24 9.12
CA MET A 184 11.48 -40.82 8.44
C MET A 184 10.48 -40.11 9.37
N PHE A 185 10.50 -40.48 10.66
CA PHE A 185 9.64 -39.87 11.67
C PHE A 185 10.36 -39.83 13.01
N SER A 186 10.32 -38.67 13.67
CA SER A 186 10.80 -38.52 15.05
C SER A 186 9.79 -37.67 15.81
N CYS A 187 9.44 -38.07 17.02
CA CYS A 187 8.64 -37.26 17.91
C CYS A 187 9.13 -37.41 19.34
N ARG A 188 8.52 -36.69 20.29
CA ARG A 188 8.94 -36.64 21.70
C ARG A 188 9.35 -38.03 22.20
N GLY A 189 10.58 -38.14 22.66
CA GLY A 189 11.16 -39.32 23.27
C GLY A 189 12.11 -38.88 24.38
N GLU A 190 12.36 -39.79 25.31
CA GLU A 190 13.28 -39.58 26.43
C GLU A 190 14.35 -40.68 26.32
N ILE A 191 15.62 -40.28 26.39
CA ILE A 191 16.76 -41.19 26.33
C ILE A 191 17.75 -40.80 27.42
N LEU A 192 18.22 -41.79 28.18
CA LEU A 192 19.25 -41.60 29.19
C LEU A 192 20.61 -41.80 28.52
N GLU A 193 21.37 -40.71 28.39
CA GLU A 193 22.72 -40.72 27.84
C GLU A 193 23.73 -40.69 28.98
N ALA A 194 24.59 -41.71 29.06
CA ALA A 194 25.68 -41.74 30.03
C ALA A 194 26.80 -40.79 29.56
N LYS A 195 27.01 -39.68 30.28
CA LYS A 195 28.13 -38.76 30.05
C LYS A 195 29.30 -39.16 30.93
N PHE A 196 30.45 -39.42 30.31
CA PHE A 196 31.69 -39.72 31.02
C PHE A 196 32.00 -38.62 32.06
N GLY A 197 32.15 -38.99 33.32
CA GLY A 197 32.47 -38.08 34.43
C GLY A 197 31.28 -37.42 35.14
N ARG A 198 30.02 -37.76 34.81
CA ARG A 198 28.84 -37.33 35.59
C ARG A 198 28.02 -38.55 36.00
N SER A 199 27.88 -38.77 37.31
CA SER A 199 26.97 -39.79 37.84
C SER A 199 25.52 -39.35 37.57
N SER A 200 24.73 -40.24 36.99
CA SER A 200 23.29 -40.04 36.78
C SER A 200 22.60 -39.99 38.15
N LYS A 201 21.90 -38.89 38.45
CA LYS A 201 20.91 -38.83 39.54
C LYS A 201 19.57 -39.35 39.05
#